data_AF-A0A3B9AJC2-F1
#
_entry.id   AF-A0A3B9AJC2-F1
#
_cell.length_a   1.000
_cell.length_b   1.000
_cell.length_c   1.000
_cell.angle_alpha   90.00
_cell.angle_beta   90.00
_cell.angle_gamma   90.00
#
_symmetry.space_group_name_H-M   'P 1'
#
loop_
_entity.id
_entity.type
_entity.pdbx_description
1 polymer ?
#
loop_
_entity_poly.entity_id
_entity_poly.type
_entity_poly.pdbx_seq_one_letter_code
_entity_poly.pdbx_strand_id
1 'polypeptide(L)'
;SDLSVEMLKEVTPCFILALTAPPRKNSNIVSFIDALELKRENMVKLPVIVYNHQDKTEVINSALQLQKRLEQQAKEEEKKGGKYIA
;
A
#
# COMPACT_ATOMS: atom_id res chain seq x y z
N SER A 1 -3.62 4.64 21.25
CA SER A 1 -4.53 4.54 22.38
C SER A 1 -3.73 4.13 23.60
N ASP A 2 -3.74 4.95 24.64
CA ASP A 2 -2.95 4.72 25.85
C ASP A 2 -3.36 3.44 26.59
N LEU A 3 -4.65 3.05 26.47
CA LEU A 3 -5.20 1.81 27.01
C LEU A 3 -4.49 0.53 26.52
N SER A 4 -4.00 0.52 25.28
CA SER A 4 -3.27 -0.64 24.74
C SER A 4 -1.87 -0.78 25.34
N VAL A 5 -1.27 0.32 25.79
CA VAL A 5 0.05 0.33 26.43
C VAL A 5 -0.06 -0.09 27.89
N GLU A 6 -1.13 0.32 28.58
CA GLU A 6 -1.40 -0.12 29.96
C GLU A 6 -1.67 -1.62 30.04
N MET A 7 -2.48 -2.18 29.13
CA MET A 7 -2.67 -3.63 29.05
C MET A 7 -1.37 -4.40 28.83
N LEU A 8 -0.46 -3.89 27.98
CA LEU A 8 0.83 -4.54 27.74
C LEU A 8 1.75 -4.51 28.97
N LYS A 9 1.65 -3.48 29.82
CA LYS A 9 2.42 -3.41 31.08
C LYS A 9 1.91 -4.42 32.11
N GLU A 10 0.59 -4.58 32.23
CA GLU A 10 -0.03 -5.54 33.15
C GLU A 10 0.31 -7.00 32.82
N VAL A 11 0.54 -7.31 31.53
CA VAL A 11 0.90 -8.68 31.10
C VAL A 11 2.37 -9.02 31.37
N THR A 12 3.23 -8.04 31.73
CA THR A 12 4.67 -8.24 32.00
C THR A 12 5.41 -9.09 30.94
N PRO A 13 5.26 -8.80 29.63
CA PRO A 13 5.91 -9.58 28.59
C PRO A 13 7.43 -9.43 28.66
N CYS A 14 8.17 -10.53 28.48
CA CYS A 14 9.63 -10.50 28.38
C CYS A 14 10.13 -9.86 27.07
N PHE A 15 9.29 -9.82 26.04
CA PHE A 15 9.60 -9.25 24.73
C PHE A 15 8.33 -8.93 23.94
N ILE A 16 8.35 -7.85 23.16
CA ILE A 16 7.25 -7.44 22.27
C ILE A 16 7.83 -7.18 20.89
N LEU A 17 7.38 -7.95 19.88
CA LEU A 17 7.71 -7.72 18.48
C LEU A 17 6.53 -7.02 17.78
N ALA A 18 6.74 -5.78 17.33
CA ALA A 18 5.72 -5.01 16.62
C ALA A 18 6.06 -4.89 15.13
N LEU A 19 5.21 -5.46 14.27
CA LEU A 19 5.29 -5.29 12.81
C LEU A 19 4.40 -4.10 12.42
N THR A 20 4.99 -2.96 12.08
CA THR A 20 4.26 -1.70 11.81
C THR A 20 4.89 -0.93 10.66
N ALA A 21 4.06 -0.28 9.83
CA ALA A 21 4.52 0.50 8.68
C ALA A 21 5.10 1.88 9.08
N PRO A 22 4.52 2.63 10.04
CA PRO A 22 5.21 3.72 10.72
C PRO A 22 5.83 3.25 12.05
N PRO A 23 7.11 3.57 12.33
CA PRO A 23 7.74 3.24 13.60
C PRO A 23 7.10 4.05 14.74
N ARG A 24 6.88 3.41 15.90
CA ARG A 24 6.38 4.09 17.10
C ARG A 24 7.54 4.72 17.87
N LYS A 25 7.32 5.88 18.49
CA LYS A 25 8.37 6.63 19.24
C LYS A 25 9.06 5.82 20.35
N ASN A 26 8.40 4.79 20.90
CA ASN A 26 8.92 3.96 21.99
C ASN A 26 9.27 2.53 21.52
N SER A 27 9.88 2.37 20.35
CA SER A 27 10.29 1.07 19.82
C SER A 27 11.73 1.07 19.33
N ASN A 28 12.44 -0.04 19.57
CA ASN A 28 13.75 -0.29 18.97
C ASN A 28 13.52 -0.86 17.56
N ILE A 29 14.08 -0.21 16.54
CA ILE A 29 13.93 -0.65 15.14
C ILE A 29 14.97 -1.75 14.87
N VAL A 30 14.50 -2.97 14.60
CA VAL A 30 15.36 -4.13 14.29
C VAL A 30 15.48 -4.35 12.78
N SER A 31 14.44 -4.00 12.02
CA SER A 31 14.42 -4.10 10.56
C SER A 31 13.50 -3.02 9.99
N PHE A 32 13.91 -2.41 8.89
CA PHE A 32 13.16 -1.37 8.18
C PHE A 32 13.19 -1.68 6.68
N ILE A 33 12.01 -1.68 6.05
CA ILE A 33 11.85 -1.85 4.61
C ILE A 33 11.28 -0.54 4.07
N ASP A 34 11.93 0.03 3.06
CA ASP A 34 11.46 1.26 2.43
C ASP A 34 10.19 1.00 1.60
N ALA A 35 9.30 1.98 1.55
CA ALA A 35 8.09 1.95 0.73
C ALA A 35 8.40 1.77 -0.77
N LEU A 36 9.55 2.26 -1.24
CA LEU A 36 10.02 2.04 -2.61
C LEU A 36 10.34 0.56 -2.88
N GLU A 37 10.92 -0.13 -1.91
CA GLU A 37 11.23 -1.55 -2.02
C GLU A 37 9.96 -2.40 -1.94
N LEU A 38 9.01 -2.05 -1.07
CA LEU A 38 7.67 -2.66 -1.06
C LEU A 38 6.94 -2.47 -2.39
N LYS A 39 7.11 -1.31 -3.04
CA LYS A 39 6.53 -1.03 -4.37
C LYS A 39 7.18 -1.89 -5.45
N ARG A 40 8.50 -2.14 -5.38
CA ARG A 40 9.21 -3.02 -6.33
C ARG A 40 8.70 -4.46 -6.24
N GLU A 41 8.43 -4.94 -5.03
CA GLU A 41 7.93 -6.30 -4.77
C GLU A 41 6.40 -6.42 -4.89
N ASN A 42 5.71 -5.45 -5.50
CA ASN A 42 4.24 -5.41 -5.65
C ASN A 42 3.44 -5.56 -4.33
N MET A 43 4.03 -5.19 -3.19
CA MET A 43 3.40 -5.32 -1.86
C MET A 43 2.53 -4.12 -1.46
N VAL A 44 2.42 -3.09 -2.31
CA VAL A 44 1.63 -1.87 -2.04
C VAL A 44 0.51 -1.75 -3.07
N LYS A 45 -0.74 -1.55 -2.61
CA LYS A 45 -1.88 -1.39 -3.52
C LYS A 45 -1.84 -0.05 -4.26
N LEU A 46 -2.26 -0.13 -5.52
CA LEU A 46 -2.53 0.90 -6.53
C LEU A 46 -2.00 2.31 -6.20
N PRO A 47 -0.97 2.80 -6.94
CA PRO A 47 -0.51 4.17 -6.75
C PRO A 47 -1.66 5.14 -7.01
N VAL A 48 -1.93 6.04 -6.06
CA VAL A 48 -2.84 7.17 -6.26
C VAL A 48 -2.13 8.15 -7.19
N ILE A 49 -2.61 8.27 -8.42
CA ILE A 49 -2.04 9.18 -9.42
C ILE A 49 -2.83 10.48 -9.40
N VAL A 50 -2.15 11.60 -9.10
CA VAL A 50 -2.74 12.93 -9.11
C VAL A 50 -2.33 13.63 -10.41
N TYR A 51 -3.31 13.90 -11.27
CA TYR A 51 -3.14 14.68 -12.49
C TYR A 51 -3.79 16.05 -12.33
N ASN A 52 -3.09 17.11 -12.72
CA ASN A 52 -3.67 18.44 -12.81
C ASN A 52 -4.12 18.66 -14.27
N HIS A 53 -5.43 18.66 -14.49
CA HIS A 53 -6.01 18.86 -15.82
C HIS A 53 -6.64 20.25 -15.90
N GLN A 54 -6.44 20.94 -17.02
CA GLN A 54 -6.93 22.31 -17.20
C GLN A 54 -8.39 22.35 -17.70
N ASP A 55 -8.87 21.25 -18.29
CA ASP A 55 -10.24 21.12 -18.83
C ASP A 55 -10.88 19.78 -18.39
N LYS A 56 -12.19 19.80 -18.14
CA LYS A 56 -13.01 18.63 -17.82
C LYS A 56 -12.95 17.54 -18.89
N THR A 57 -12.84 17.93 -20.17
CA THR A 57 -12.73 16.99 -21.29
C THR A 57 -11.45 16.16 -21.20
N GLU A 58 -10.36 16.78 -20.77
CA GLU A 58 -9.06 16.15 -20.60
C GLU A 58 -9.05 15.14 -19.43
N VAL A 59 -9.75 15.48 -18.34
CA VAL A 59 -9.95 14.57 -17.20
C VAL A 59 -10.66 13.30 -17.64
N ILE A 60 -11.75 13.43 -18.39
CA ILE A 60 -12.55 12.29 -18.87
C ILE A 60 -11.73 11.41 -19.80
N ASN A 61 -11.00 12.01 -20.74
CA ASN A 61 -10.13 11.28 -21.66
C ASN A 61 -9.01 10.52 -20.93
N SER A 62 -8.38 11.16 -19.94
CA SER A 62 -7.31 10.55 -19.15
C SER A 62 -7.81 9.40 -18.29
N ALA A 63 -9.00 9.53 -17.69
CA ALA A 63 -9.64 8.46 -16.94
C ALA A 63 -9.98 7.26 -17.83
N LEU A 64 -10.54 7.49 -19.04
CA LEU A 64 -10.85 6.43 -19.99
C LEU A 64 -9.61 5.71 -20.51
N GLN A 65 -8.53 6.46 -20.80
CA GLN A 65 -7.25 5.86 -21.19
C GLN A 65 -6.65 5.01 -20.07
N LEU A 66 -6.68 5.51 -18.84
CA LEU A 66 -6.19 4.78 -17.67
C LEU A 66 -6.98 3.48 -17.45
N GLN A 67 -8.31 3.54 -17.52
CA GLN A 67 -9.17 2.36 -17.40
C GLN A 67 -8.82 1.30 -18.45
N LYS A 68 -8.71 1.69 -19.73
CA LYS A 68 -8.36 0.75 -20.81
C LYS A 68 -6.99 0.10 -20.60
N ARG A 69 -6.01 0.87 -20.12
CA ARG A 69 -4.67 0.36 -19.83
C ARG A 69 -4.70 -0.65 -18.68
N LEU A 70 -5.42 -0.36 -17.60
CA LEU A 70 -5.55 -1.27 -16.46
C LEU A 70 -6.27 -2.56 -16.87
N GLU A 71 -7.33 -2.46 -17.66
CA GLU A 71 -8.06 -3.60 -18.19
C GLU A 71 -7.18 -4.51 -19.06
N GLN A 72 -6.34 -3.90 -19.91
CA GLN A 72 -5.39 -4.67 -20.71
C GLN A 72 -4.35 -5.39 -19.83
N GLN A 73 -3.82 -4.71 -18.82
CA GLN A 73 -2.88 -5.30 -17.86
C GLN A 73 -3.52 -6.45 -17.07
N ALA A 74 -4.76 -6.27 -16.60
CA ALA A 74 -5.50 -7.31 -15.88
C ALA A 74 -5.70 -8.57 -16.75
N LYS A 75 -6.04 -8.41 -18.04
CA LYS A 75 -6.15 -9.52 -18.99
C LYS A 75 -4.82 -10.20 -19.29
N GLU A 76 -3.73 -9.43 -19.40
CA GLU A 76 -2.39 -9.98 -19.59
C GLU A 76 -1.94 -10.80 -18.37
N GLU A 77 -2.20 -10.32 -17.16
CA GLU A 77 -1.92 -11.06 -15.92
C GLU A 77 -2.80 -12.29 -15.76
N GLU A 78 -4.08 -12.23 -16.14
CA GLU A 78 -4.97 -13.40 -16.18
C GLU A 78 -4.41 -14.49 -17.12
N LYS A 79 -3.95 -14.10 -18.32
CA LYS A 79 -3.32 -15.03 -19.28
C LYS A 79 -2.05 -15.67 -18.73
N LYS A 80 -1.30 -14.97 -17.86
CA LYS A 80 -0.10 -15.51 -17.20
C LYS A 80 -0.42 -16.43 -16.00
N GLY A 81 -1.71 -16.65 -15.70
CA GLY A 81 -2.17 -17.50 -14.60
C GLY A 81 -2.46 -16.73 -13.30
N GLY A 82 -2.45 -15.40 -13.33
CA GLY A 82 -2.91 -14.56 -12.23
C GLY A 82 -4.45 -14.50 -12.14
N LYS A 83 -4.99 -14.02 -11.01
CA LYS A 83 -6.43 -13.72 -10.92
C LYS A 83 -6.73 -12.42 -11.65
N TYR A 84 -7.80 -12.39 -12.44
CA TYR A 84 -8.32 -11.15 -13.01
C TYR A 84 -8.80 -10.20 -11.89
N ILE A 85 -8.36 -8.94 -11.95
CA ILE A 85 -8.72 -7.88 -11.01
C ILE A 85 -9.28 -6.72 -11.84
N ALA A 86 -10.60 -6.50 -11.75
CA ALA A 86 -11.31 -5.36 -12.34
C ALA A 86 -11.58 -4.28 -11.29
#